data_AF-A0A5E5QMY8-F1
#
_entry.id   AF-A0A5E5QMY8-F1
#
_cell.length_a   1.000
_cell.length_b   1.000
_cell.length_c   1.000
_cell.angle_alpha   90.00
_cell.angle_beta   90.00
_cell.angle_gamma   90.00
#
_symmetry.space_group_name_H-M   'P 1'
#
loop_
_entity.id
_entity.type
_entity.pdbx_description
1 polymer ?
#
loop_
_entity_poly.entity_id
_entity_poly.type
_entity_poly.pdbx_seq_one_letter_code
_entity_poly.pdbx_strand_id
1 'polypeptide(L)'
;SLVQDVSQVLKNVEVEGFDSRVNVRTDGSIKENVPEGEDALGDSSSKQKKEQKKSKNESDQEETTDAWGFEKPSTSGVPQKVKTISWEQGIGGIGNSIHDGELENLWVNEKHDTTKGKKLFIDILTNVNGISNVVFENTSKYTPGESIIPATDMGYLRMFYRNLYPNLDRQGLEELAQVTSLTSRLAQKTNVVSFARNDWKDQVQERERMQLKGPSVFLVGASHTLQHEAEDEYSMQNANAYPAYQHPNPNKSIALVPEQIIKNLKFMNRKNTNAAPEYAVWVKSQDESMNDPFLVMGQKSDMEKAFGNKIRLLPKRLSDLNSATKYESRIIIQESDDEIANTATKNLVKKLQKKYNKEDIVVIKRVNEALVVTEGNMKNIKGEYKVNVIGHGDEDKRGVMRLGGKNGAQIVQDLKSFEWRMSHVKLAKVSLMSCLSGTCGASGRSLVGDFRQALNDNTVKIKGYNDRIDLDSEGHAKPVLHGGLLRDNKDTPNTKPQQQVNPSNQPTAKNPKDTNTPIKHESHIIIQKADDSTTDKARKNLVNKLN
;
A
#
# COMPACT_ATOMS: atom_id res chain seq x y z
N SER A 1 9.17 -6.05 47.71
CA SER A 1 9.28 -4.88 46.81
C SER A 1 9.81 -5.35 45.46
N LEU A 2 9.65 -4.57 44.38
CA LEU A 2 10.15 -4.97 43.05
C LEU A 2 11.66 -5.30 43.08
N VAL A 3 12.43 -4.59 43.90
CA VAL A 3 13.85 -4.87 44.17
C VAL A 3 14.05 -6.29 44.71
N GLN A 4 13.30 -6.68 45.76
CA GLN A 4 13.39 -8.03 46.34
C GLN A 4 13.00 -9.13 45.34
N ASP A 5 11.95 -8.90 44.54
CA ASP A 5 11.49 -9.86 43.54
C ASP A 5 12.55 -10.08 42.44
N VAL A 6 13.21 -9.00 42.00
CA VAL A 6 14.30 -9.07 41.00
C VAL A 6 15.58 -9.66 41.59
N SER A 7 15.96 -9.29 42.82
CA SER A 7 17.13 -9.86 43.52
C SER A 7 16.99 -11.36 43.79
N GLN A 8 15.77 -11.87 43.98
CA GLN A 8 15.54 -13.29 44.18
C GLN A 8 15.77 -14.11 42.89
N VAL A 9 15.54 -13.49 41.72
CA VAL A 9 15.72 -14.12 40.40
C VAL A 9 17.16 -13.96 39.88
N LEU A 10 17.79 -12.81 40.13
CA LEU A 10 19.15 -12.49 39.66
C LEU A 10 20.18 -12.73 40.78
N LYS A 11 20.79 -13.92 40.81
CA LYS A 11 21.89 -14.21 41.73
C LYS A 11 23.16 -13.47 41.29
N ASN A 12 23.84 -12.81 42.23
CA ASN A 12 25.09 -12.05 42.06
C ASN A 12 24.97 -10.74 41.26
N VAL A 13 23.80 -10.10 41.26
CA VAL A 13 23.60 -8.75 40.71
C VAL A 13 23.14 -7.84 41.84
N GLU A 14 23.82 -6.70 42.02
CA GLU A 14 23.36 -5.65 42.91
C GLU A 14 22.14 -4.97 42.28
N VAL A 15 21.01 -4.95 42.99
CA VAL A 15 19.75 -4.37 42.51
C VAL A 15 19.42 -3.17 43.38
N GLU A 16 19.47 -1.99 42.78
CA GLU A 16 19.09 -0.73 43.40
C GLU A 16 17.68 -0.32 42.96
N GLY A 17 16.90 0.23 43.88
CA GLY A 17 15.60 0.83 43.61
C GLY A 17 15.40 2.08 44.43
N PHE A 18 14.51 2.95 43.97
CA PHE A 18 14.28 4.27 44.57
C PHE A 18 12.91 4.29 45.24
N ASP A 19 12.86 4.74 46.49
CA ASP A 19 11.63 4.80 47.31
C ASP A 19 10.84 6.10 47.09
N SER A 20 11.34 7.00 46.24
CA SER A 20 10.78 8.32 45.95
C SER A 20 10.49 8.54 44.46
N ARG A 21 9.85 9.67 44.10
CA ARG A 21 9.70 10.03 42.68
C ARG A 21 11.07 10.40 42.10
N VAL A 22 11.46 9.70 41.04
CA VAL A 22 12.75 9.86 40.40
C VAL A 22 12.63 10.60 39.08
N ASN A 23 13.59 11.48 38.79
CA ASN A 23 13.76 12.06 37.46
C ASN A 23 15.18 11.84 36.93
N VAL A 24 15.30 11.50 35.65
CA VAL A 24 16.58 11.37 34.94
C VAL A 24 16.85 12.68 34.20
N ARG A 25 17.85 13.43 34.68
CA ARG A 25 18.25 14.72 34.11
C ARG A 25 18.89 14.55 32.73
N THR A 26 19.03 15.66 32.00
CA THR A 26 19.63 15.68 30.65
C THR A 26 21.07 15.16 30.58
N ASP A 27 21.80 15.21 31.70
CA ASP A 27 23.15 14.65 31.86
C ASP A 27 23.14 13.17 32.28
N GLY A 28 21.97 12.53 32.34
CA GLY A 28 21.77 11.15 32.77
C GLY A 28 21.99 10.90 34.27
N SER A 29 22.09 11.95 35.09
CA SER A 29 22.07 11.82 36.55
C SER A 29 20.65 11.57 37.07
N ILE A 30 20.55 10.74 38.12
CA ILE A 30 19.30 10.37 38.77
C ILE A 30 19.09 11.29 39.98
N LYS A 31 17.90 11.91 40.08
CA LYS A 31 17.53 12.75 41.24
C LYS A 31 16.22 12.24 41.87
N GLU A 32 16.27 11.97 43.17
CA GLU A 32 15.13 11.67 44.04
C GLU A 32 14.47 12.97 44.54
N ASN A 33 13.13 13.07 44.51
CA ASN A 33 12.38 14.18 45.14
C ASN A 33 11.17 13.64 45.94
N VAL A 34 10.87 14.26 47.10
CA VAL A 34 9.64 14.03 47.92
C VAL A 34 9.20 15.35 48.58
N PRO A 35 7.90 15.73 48.68
CA PRO A 35 6.74 15.60 47.76
C PRO A 35 6.09 16.99 47.42
N GLU A 36 5.02 16.99 46.61
CA GLU A 36 4.20 18.19 46.31
C GLU A 36 2.99 18.34 47.25
N GLY A 37 2.78 19.57 47.76
CA GLY A 37 1.46 20.20 47.92
C GLY A 37 1.04 20.64 49.35
N GLU A 38 1.14 21.94 49.67
CA GLU A 38 0.13 22.73 50.41
C GLU A 38 0.21 24.23 50.02
N ASP A 39 -0.96 24.83 49.84
CA ASP A 39 -1.22 26.25 49.52
C ASP A 39 -0.81 27.21 50.64
N ALA A 40 -0.29 28.41 50.29
CA ALA A 40 -0.77 29.72 50.78
C ALA A 40 0.22 30.86 50.48
N LEU A 41 -0.30 31.89 49.78
CA LEU A 41 -0.13 33.32 50.02
C LEU A 41 1.28 33.93 50.22
N GLY A 42 1.62 34.88 49.33
CA GLY A 42 2.36 36.09 49.73
C GLY A 42 3.47 36.56 48.79
N ASP A 43 3.14 37.60 47.99
CA ASP A 43 4.00 38.68 47.46
C ASP A 43 5.28 38.34 46.66
N SER A 44 5.66 39.01 45.58
CA SER A 44 5.22 40.16 44.79
C SER A 44 6.08 40.09 43.51
N SER A 45 5.61 40.37 42.28
CA SER A 45 5.76 41.69 41.67
C SER A 45 5.62 41.56 40.13
N SER A 46 4.58 42.20 39.60
CA SER A 46 4.50 43.00 38.36
C SER A 46 4.91 42.41 36.98
N LYS A 47 3.93 42.20 36.08
CA LYS A 47 3.46 43.18 35.06
C LYS A 47 2.38 42.61 34.12
N GLN A 48 1.19 43.22 34.22
CA GLN A 48 0.17 43.59 33.18
C GLN A 48 0.45 43.16 31.72
N LYS A 49 -0.48 42.73 30.87
CA LYS A 49 -1.89 43.08 30.48
C LYS A 49 -2.22 42.04 29.37
N LYS A 50 -3.42 41.64 28.94
CA LYS A 50 -4.75 42.25 28.84
C LYS A 50 -5.74 41.14 28.45
N GLU A 51 -6.99 41.28 28.88
CA GLU A 51 -8.14 40.41 28.60
C GLU A 51 -8.51 40.30 27.12
N GLN A 52 -9.16 39.19 26.73
CA GLN A 52 -10.47 39.28 26.05
C GLN A 52 -11.30 37.98 26.19
N LYS A 53 -12.56 38.22 26.60
CA LYS A 53 -13.79 37.41 26.69
C LYS A 53 -14.05 36.51 25.46
N LYS A 54 -14.97 35.52 25.39
CA LYS A 54 -15.90 34.75 26.26
C LYS A 54 -16.99 34.21 25.29
N SER A 55 -17.31 32.92 25.30
CA SER A 55 -18.67 32.30 25.08
C SER A 55 -18.49 30.80 24.78
N LYS A 56 -18.98 29.88 25.65
CA LYS A 56 -20.34 29.27 25.72
C LYS A 56 -20.70 28.52 24.44
N ASN A 57 -21.24 27.30 24.39
CA ASN A 57 -21.88 26.32 25.28
C ASN A 57 -21.63 24.92 24.61
N GLU A 58 -21.79 23.74 25.20
CA GLU A 58 -23.05 22.99 25.44
C GLU A 58 -22.61 21.61 26.01
N SER A 59 -22.99 21.28 27.24
CA SER A 59 -24.09 20.38 27.63
C SER A 59 -23.74 18.89 27.62
N ASP A 60 -23.48 18.38 28.83
CA ASP A 60 -23.49 16.97 29.17
C ASP A 60 -24.91 16.39 29.04
N GLN A 61 -25.06 15.29 28.29
CA GLN A 61 -26.14 14.33 28.47
C GLN A 61 -25.63 12.90 28.20
N GLU A 62 -25.52 12.16 29.29
CA GLU A 62 -26.01 10.78 29.51
C GLU A 62 -25.86 9.76 28.37
N GLU A 63 -24.88 8.87 28.54
CA GLU A 63 -24.66 7.67 27.75
C GLU A 63 -25.40 6.48 28.39
N THR A 64 -26.43 5.98 27.69
CA THR A 64 -26.99 4.64 27.94
C THR A 64 -26.90 3.80 26.66
N THR A 65 -26.10 2.74 26.76
CA THR A 65 -26.25 1.40 26.13
C THR A 65 -26.52 1.32 24.62
N ASP A 66 -25.59 0.74 23.84
CA ASP A 66 -25.72 -0.67 23.41
C ASP A 66 -24.65 -1.12 22.39
N ALA A 67 -24.41 -2.42 22.43
CA ALA A 67 -23.36 -3.15 21.76
C ALA A 67 -23.44 -3.13 20.23
N TRP A 68 -22.55 -2.37 19.58
CA TRP A 68 -22.06 -2.67 18.23
C TRP A 68 -20.57 -2.32 18.15
N GLY A 69 -19.73 -3.33 17.96
CA GLY A 69 -18.29 -3.19 17.83
C GLY A 69 -17.94 -2.45 16.54
N PHE A 70 -17.72 -1.14 16.66
CA PHE A 70 -17.05 -0.33 15.65
C PHE A 70 -15.63 -0.04 16.11
N GLU A 71 -14.64 -0.51 15.34
CA GLU A 71 -13.27 0.00 15.44
C GLU A 71 -13.31 1.50 15.17
N LYS A 72 -12.97 2.32 16.18
CA LYS A 72 -12.69 3.74 15.99
C LYS A 72 -11.58 3.88 14.93
N PRO A 73 -11.71 4.80 13.96
CA PRO A 73 -10.64 5.06 13.01
C PRO A 73 -9.36 5.44 13.76
N SER A 74 -8.24 4.82 13.39
CA SER A 74 -6.94 5.05 13.99
C SER A 74 -6.61 6.55 13.96
N THR A 75 -6.39 7.14 15.13
CA THR A 75 -6.03 8.54 15.36
C THR A 75 -4.60 8.90 14.92
N SER A 76 -3.89 8.00 14.22
CA SER A 76 -2.59 8.34 13.63
C SER A 76 -2.81 9.13 12.33
N GLY A 77 -2.49 10.43 12.34
CA GLY A 77 -2.65 11.38 11.22
C GLY A 77 -1.83 11.10 9.95
N VAL A 78 -1.60 9.84 9.58
CA VAL A 78 -1.08 9.43 8.28
C VAL A 78 -2.25 8.95 7.42
N PRO A 79 -2.54 9.58 6.27
CA PRO A 79 -3.59 9.11 5.37
C PRO A 79 -3.34 7.65 4.98
N GLN A 80 -4.33 6.78 5.16
CA GLN A 80 -4.25 5.40 4.69
C GLN A 80 -4.20 5.37 3.17
N LYS A 81 -3.37 4.47 2.62
CA LYS A 81 -3.19 4.27 1.18
C LYS A 81 -4.38 3.54 0.61
N VAL A 82 -4.83 3.97 -0.56
CA VAL A 82 -5.91 3.33 -1.32
C VAL A 82 -5.53 1.89 -1.65
N LYS A 83 -6.40 0.96 -1.28
CA LYS A 83 -6.20 -0.48 -1.47
C LYS A 83 -6.39 -0.87 -2.94
N THR A 84 -5.79 -1.99 -3.33
CA THR A 84 -5.97 -2.58 -4.66
C THR A 84 -6.62 -3.93 -4.55
N ILE A 85 -7.73 -4.15 -5.26
CA ILE A 85 -8.50 -5.39 -5.26
C ILE A 85 -8.39 -6.11 -6.61
N SER A 86 -8.79 -7.38 -6.66
CA SER A 86 -8.81 -8.15 -7.92
C SER A 86 -9.84 -7.61 -8.91
N TRP A 87 -9.70 -7.97 -10.19
CA TRP A 87 -10.69 -7.63 -11.20
C TRP A 87 -12.05 -8.22 -10.85
N GLU A 88 -12.08 -9.48 -10.43
CA GLU A 88 -13.29 -10.18 -10.02
C GLU A 88 -14.01 -9.47 -8.87
N GLN A 89 -13.28 -9.00 -7.85
CA GLN A 89 -13.86 -8.23 -6.74
C GLN A 89 -14.38 -6.87 -7.21
N GLY A 90 -13.67 -6.21 -8.12
CA GLY A 90 -14.07 -4.90 -8.65
C GLY A 90 -15.33 -4.97 -9.50
N ILE A 91 -15.33 -5.82 -10.52
CA ILE A 91 -16.47 -6.00 -11.42
C ILE A 91 -17.64 -6.67 -10.72
N GLY A 92 -17.39 -7.64 -9.84
CA GLY A 92 -18.43 -8.27 -9.03
C GLY A 92 -19.14 -7.26 -8.12
N GLY A 93 -18.39 -6.37 -7.47
CA GLY A 93 -18.97 -5.28 -6.66
C GLY A 93 -19.83 -4.32 -7.49
N ILE A 94 -19.33 -3.88 -8.64
CA ILE A 94 -20.07 -3.00 -9.55
C ILE A 94 -21.33 -3.69 -10.09
N GLY A 95 -21.20 -4.92 -10.57
CA GLY A 95 -22.30 -5.69 -11.17
C GLY A 95 -23.41 -6.02 -10.16
N ASN A 96 -23.05 -6.43 -8.94
CA ASN A 96 -24.03 -6.73 -7.90
C ASN A 96 -24.79 -5.46 -7.48
N SER A 97 -24.09 -4.34 -7.24
CA SER A 97 -24.78 -3.09 -6.90
C SER A 97 -25.66 -2.56 -8.04
N ILE A 98 -25.31 -2.80 -9.30
CA ILE A 98 -26.19 -2.50 -10.44
C ILE A 98 -27.44 -3.40 -10.42
N HIS A 99 -27.25 -4.71 -10.22
CA HIS A 99 -28.34 -5.68 -10.15
C HIS A 99 -29.33 -5.35 -9.00
N ASP A 100 -28.80 -4.95 -7.84
CA ASP A 100 -29.58 -4.62 -6.66
C ASP A 100 -30.18 -3.20 -6.71
N GLY A 101 -29.92 -2.44 -7.78
CA GLY A 101 -30.44 -1.08 -7.99
C GLY A 101 -29.79 -0.02 -7.08
N GLU A 102 -28.67 -0.37 -6.44
CA GLU A 102 -27.87 0.51 -5.60
C GLU A 102 -26.97 1.45 -6.40
N LEU A 103 -26.56 1.01 -7.59
CA LEU A 103 -25.73 1.76 -8.52
C LEU A 103 -26.42 1.86 -9.88
N GLU A 104 -26.42 3.06 -10.46
CA GLU A 104 -27.12 3.34 -11.72
C GLU A 104 -26.16 3.91 -12.77
N ASN A 105 -25.18 4.72 -12.37
CA ASN A 105 -24.33 5.44 -13.31
C ASN A 105 -22.84 5.10 -13.09
N LEU A 106 -22.20 4.66 -14.18
CA LEU A 106 -20.76 4.43 -14.24
C LEU A 106 -20.13 5.49 -15.14
N TRP A 107 -19.19 6.27 -14.62
CA TRP A 107 -18.54 7.34 -15.37
C TRP A 107 -17.10 6.96 -15.69
N VAL A 108 -16.88 6.42 -16.87
CA VAL A 108 -15.56 6.05 -17.35
C VAL A 108 -14.84 7.29 -17.87
N ASN A 109 -13.76 7.63 -17.19
CA ASN A 109 -12.90 8.75 -17.52
C ASN A 109 -12.02 8.41 -18.72
N GLU A 110 -11.91 9.37 -19.63
CA GLU A 110 -11.11 9.25 -20.83
C GLU A 110 -10.30 10.52 -21.10
N LYS A 111 -9.15 10.34 -21.76
CA LYS A 111 -8.36 11.44 -22.30
C LYS A 111 -8.31 11.23 -23.79
N HIS A 112 -8.81 12.22 -24.55
CA HIS A 112 -9.18 12.04 -25.95
C HIS A 112 -8.04 11.55 -26.87
N ASP A 113 -6.78 11.82 -26.51
CA ASP A 113 -5.57 11.42 -27.22
C ASP A 113 -4.99 10.07 -26.73
N THR A 114 -5.73 9.30 -25.93
CA THR A 114 -5.29 8.00 -25.40
C THR A 114 -6.35 6.91 -25.58
N THR A 115 -5.89 5.65 -25.55
CA THR A 115 -6.78 4.48 -25.65
C THR A 115 -7.29 4.00 -24.28
N LYS A 116 -6.75 4.52 -23.17
CA LYS A 116 -6.90 3.93 -21.84
C LYS A 116 -8.34 3.95 -21.32
N GLY A 117 -9.02 5.09 -21.41
CA GLY A 117 -10.43 5.20 -21.00
C GLY A 117 -11.34 4.33 -21.86
N LYS A 118 -11.13 4.32 -23.18
CA LYS A 118 -11.91 3.53 -24.14
C LYS A 118 -11.72 2.02 -23.94
N LYS A 119 -10.50 1.55 -23.64
CA LYS A 119 -10.26 0.14 -23.29
C LYS A 119 -10.99 -0.26 -22.01
N LEU A 120 -10.88 0.55 -20.95
CA LEU A 120 -11.63 0.29 -19.71
C LEU A 120 -13.14 0.28 -19.97
N PHE A 121 -13.64 1.20 -20.80
CA PHE A 121 -15.05 1.25 -21.19
C PHE A 121 -15.51 -0.03 -21.91
N ILE A 122 -14.70 -0.56 -22.83
CA ILE A 122 -14.93 -1.86 -23.48
C ILE A 122 -15.00 -2.98 -22.45
N ASP A 123 -14.06 -3.00 -21.49
CA ASP A 123 -14.03 -4.04 -20.46
C ASP A 123 -15.30 -3.98 -19.58
N ILE A 124 -15.75 -2.78 -19.21
CA ILE A 124 -17.01 -2.59 -18.47
C ILE A 124 -18.21 -3.08 -19.27
N LEU A 125 -18.35 -2.68 -20.54
CA LEU A 125 -19.45 -3.11 -21.40
C LEU A 125 -19.49 -4.63 -21.62
N THR A 126 -18.34 -5.28 -21.58
CA THR A 126 -18.23 -6.72 -21.84
C THR A 126 -18.47 -7.56 -20.58
N ASN A 127 -18.15 -7.03 -19.39
CA ASN A 127 -18.11 -7.81 -18.15
C ASN A 127 -19.17 -7.39 -17.11
N VAL A 128 -19.82 -6.23 -17.27
CA VAL A 128 -20.89 -5.78 -16.36
C VAL A 128 -22.26 -5.98 -17.03
N ASN A 129 -23.03 -6.93 -16.50
CA ASN A 129 -24.39 -7.19 -16.97
C ASN A 129 -25.36 -6.11 -16.47
N GLY A 130 -26.47 -5.91 -17.19
CA GLY A 130 -27.54 -4.99 -16.78
C GLY A 130 -27.38 -3.53 -17.26
N ILE A 131 -26.28 -3.20 -17.94
CA ILE A 131 -26.11 -1.90 -18.59
C ILE A 131 -27.18 -1.74 -19.68
N SER A 132 -28.02 -0.71 -19.53
CA SER A 132 -29.14 -0.42 -20.43
C SER A 132 -28.82 0.71 -21.41
N ASN A 133 -27.93 1.62 -21.03
CA ASN A 133 -27.59 2.80 -21.82
C ASN A 133 -26.08 2.99 -21.93
N VAL A 134 -25.65 3.41 -23.12
CA VAL A 134 -24.29 3.86 -23.41
C VAL A 134 -24.35 5.34 -23.76
N VAL A 135 -23.61 6.15 -23.01
CA VAL A 135 -23.66 7.59 -23.13
C VAL A 135 -22.28 8.14 -23.51
N PHE A 136 -22.20 8.86 -24.62
CA PHE A 136 -20.98 9.52 -25.08
C PHE A 136 -21.04 11.02 -24.86
N GLU A 137 -19.96 11.59 -24.34
CA GLU A 137 -19.75 13.03 -24.35
C GLU A 137 -19.75 13.56 -25.80
N ASN A 138 -20.54 14.60 -26.02
CA ASN A 138 -20.59 15.37 -27.25
C ASN A 138 -20.83 16.84 -26.92
N THR A 139 -19.81 17.67 -27.09
CA THR A 139 -19.87 19.10 -26.79
C THR A 139 -20.44 19.94 -27.92
N SER A 140 -20.86 19.33 -29.04
CA SER A 140 -21.44 20.05 -30.17
C SER A 140 -22.65 20.89 -29.77
N LYS A 141 -22.97 21.91 -30.58
CA LYS A 141 -24.22 22.67 -30.41
C LYS A 141 -25.42 21.71 -30.45
N TYR A 142 -26.41 21.98 -29.61
CA TYR A 142 -27.59 21.15 -29.46
C TYR A 142 -28.44 21.17 -30.73
N THR A 143 -28.52 20.01 -31.38
CA THR A 143 -29.55 19.72 -32.39
C THR A 143 -30.49 18.67 -31.78
N PRO A 144 -31.76 19.01 -31.46
CA PRO A 144 -32.70 18.04 -30.91
C PRO A 144 -32.90 16.88 -31.88
N GLY A 145 -32.75 15.64 -31.40
CA GLY A 145 -32.96 14.42 -32.18
C GLY A 145 -31.73 13.85 -32.89
N GLU A 146 -30.59 14.57 -32.94
CA GLU A 146 -29.34 13.99 -33.46
C GLU A 146 -28.72 13.06 -32.41
N SER A 147 -28.95 11.75 -32.58
CA SER A 147 -28.06 10.74 -32.01
C SER A 147 -26.89 10.58 -32.96
N ILE A 148 -25.70 11.02 -32.53
CA ILE A 148 -24.48 10.74 -33.28
C ILE A 148 -24.11 9.30 -32.96
N ILE A 149 -24.44 8.39 -33.88
CA ILE A 149 -23.91 7.04 -33.83
C ILE A 149 -22.39 7.15 -33.98
N PRO A 150 -21.61 6.66 -33.00
CA PRO A 150 -20.17 6.70 -33.08
C PRO A 150 -19.66 6.01 -34.36
N ALA A 151 -18.73 6.64 -35.07
CA ALA A 151 -18.18 6.10 -36.30
C ALA A 151 -17.48 4.75 -36.05
N THR A 152 -17.69 3.81 -36.96
CA THR A 152 -17.06 2.47 -36.94
C THR A 152 -16.04 2.30 -38.05
N ASP A 153 -16.08 3.13 -39.09
CA ASP A 153 -15.21 3.00 -40.26
C ASP A 153 -13.75 3.36 -39.92
N MET A 154 -12.85 2.42 -40.19
CA MET A 154 -11.43 2.57 -39.85
C MET A 154 -10.73 3.60 -40.73
N GLY A 155 -11.15 3.79 -41.99
CA GLY A 155 -10.56 4.79 -42.88
C GLY A 155 -10.85 6.20 -42.38
N TYR A 156 -12.12 6.47 -42.07
CA TYR A 156 -12.58 7.70 -41.48
C TYR A 156 -11.93 7.98 -40.13
N LEU A 157 -11.92 7.01 -39.21
CA LEU A 157 -11.34 7.19 -37.86
C LEU A 157 -9.83 7.51 -37.93
N ARG A 158 -9.08 6.84 -38.81
CA ARG A 158 -7.65 7.15 -39.02
C ARG A 158 -7.46 8.58 -39.51
N MET A 159 -8.26 9.01 -40.48
CA MET A 159 -8.21 10.39 -41.00
C MET A 159 -8.59 11.40 -39.92
N PHE A 160 -9.67 11.15 -39.18
CA PHE A 160 -10.19 11.99 -38.11
C PHE A 160 -9.14 12.20 -37.01
N TYR A 161 -8.55 11.12 -36.48
CA TYR A 161 -7.55 11.23 -35.43
C TYR A 161 -6.22 11.79 -35.90
N ARG A 162 -5.81 11.55 -37.15
CA ARG A 162 -4.64 12.21 -37.74
C ARG A 162 -4.81 13.74 -37.77
N ASN A 163 -6.01 14.21 -38.05
CA ASN A 163 -6.29 15.65 -38.10
C ASN A 163 -6.37 16.28 -36.70
N LEU A 164 -6.99 15.61 -35.73
CA LEU A 164 -7.11 16.12 -34.36
C LEU A 164 -5.80 16.04 -33.58
N TYR A 165 -5.02 14.98 -33.79
CA TYR A 165 -3.82 14.70 -33.03
C TYR A 165 -2.62 14.47 -33.96
N PRO A 166 -2.15 15.51 -34.66
CA PRO A 166 -1.04 15.38 -35.62
C PRO A 166 0.28 14.93 -34.97
N ASN A 167 0.40 15.07 -33.65
CA ASN A 167 1.60 14.72 -32.89
C ASN A 167 1.60 13.27 -32.36
N LEU A 168 0.49 12.53 -32.49
CA LEU A 168 0.43 11.12 -32.13
C LEU A 168 1.18 10.31 -33.20
N ASP A 169 1.99 9.35 -32.76
CA ASP A 169 2.72 8.48 -33.69
C ASP A 169 1.77 7.56 -34.47
N ARG A 170 2.28 6.95 -35.54
CA ARG A 170 1.48 6.09 -36.42
C ARG A 170 0.84 4.93 -35.66
N GLN A 171 1.54 4.36 -34.69
CA GLN A 171 1.04 3.24 -33.89
C GLN A 171 -0.10 3.67 -32.97
N GLY A 172 0.05 4.80 -32.28
CA GLY A 172 -0.98 5.37 -31.41
C GLY A 172 -2.22 5.80 -32.18
N LEU A 173 -2.07 6.39 -33.37
CA LEU A 173 -3.20 6.73 -34.24
C LEU A 173 -3.98 5.47 -34.67
N GLU A 174 -3.26 4.41 -35.06
CA GLU A 174 -3.87 3.13 -35.45
C GLU A 174 -4.61 2.49 -34.26
N GLU A 175 -3.97 2.45 -33.09
CA GLU A 175 -4.57 1.90 -31.87
C GLU A 175 -5.82 2.67 -31.45
N LEU A 176 -5.79 4.01 -31.54
CA LEU A 176 -6.93 4.87 -31.20
C LEU A 176 -8.11 4.66 -32.16
N ALA A 177 -7.83 4.55 -33.47
CA ALA A 177 -8.87 4.22 -34.45
C ALA A 177 -9.49 2.84 -34.20
N GLN A 178 -8.66 1.82 -33.91
CA GLN A 178 -9.13 0.45 -33.64
C GLN A 178 -10.00 0.38 -32.38
N VAL A 179 -9.51 0.94 -31.27
CA VAL A 179 -10.24 0.94 -29.99
C VAL A 179 -11.53 1.73 -30.10
N THR A 180 -11.54 2.85 -30.83
CA THR A 180 -12.77 3.62 -31.08
C THR A 180 -13.75 2.83 -31.92
N SER A 181 -13.32 2.22 -33.03
CA SER A 181 -14.20 1.36 -33.86
C SER A 181 -14.83 0.24 -33.03
N LEU A 182 -14.05 -0.41 -32.15
CA LEU A 182 -14.55 -1.48 -31.28
C LEU A 182 -15.54 -0.94 -30.24
N THR A 183 -15.23 0.20 -29.60
CA THR A 183 -16.11 0.88 -28.65
C THR A 183 -17.46 1.19 -29.30
N SER A 184 -17.44 1.79 -30.49
CA SER A 184 -18.63 2.13 -31.28
C SER A 184 -19.48 0.89 -31.59
N ARG A 185 -18.86 -0.20 -32.07
CA ARG A 185 -19.57 -1.46 -32.39
C ARG A 185 -20.20 -2.12 -31.17
N LEU A 186 -19.54 -2.07 -30.01
CA LEU A 186 -20.09 -2.60 -28.77
C LEU A 186 -21.24 -1.74 -28.26
N ALA A 187 -21.07 -0.41 -28.27
CA ALA A 187 -22.09 0.54 -27.87
C ALA A 187 -23.39 0.38 -28.68
N GLN A 188 -23.29 0.20 -30.01
CA GLN A 188 -24.43 0.02 -30.91
C GLN A 188 -25.32 -1.19 -30.60
N LYS A 189 -24.88 -2.12 -29.74
CA LYS A 189 -25.72 -3.23 -29.24
C LYS A 189 -26.65 -2.83 -28.09
N THR A 190 -26.52 -1.60 -27.62
CA THR A 190 -27.22 -1.03 -26.46
C THR A 190 -27.88 0.29 -26.89
N ASN A 191 -28.73 0.87 -26.03
CA ASN A 191 -29.27 2.21 -26.29
C ASN A 191 -28.15 3.26 -26.24
N VAL A 192 -27.79 3.85 -27.38
CA VAL A 192 -26.71 4.86 -27.49
C VAL A 192 -27.28 6.27 -27.46
N VAL A 193 -26.72 7.10 -26.58
CA VAL A 193 -27.13 8.49 -26.39
C VAL A 193 -25.91 9.41 -26.33
N SER A 194 -26.03 10.63 -26.87
CA SER A 194 -25.01 11.68 -26.74
C SER A 194 -25.38 12.64 -25.62
N PHE A 195 -24.42 13.07 -24.79
CA PHE A 195 -24.63 13.91 -23.60
C PHE A 195 -23.62 15.06 -23.54
N ALA A 196 -23.94 16.09 -22.76
CA ALA A 196 -23.12 17.28 -22.55
C ALA A 196 -23.03 18.23 -23.75
N ARG A 197 -24.11 18.33 -24.53
CA ARG A 197 -24.22 19.25 -25.66
C ARG A 197 -24.15 20.70 -25.20
N ASN A 198 -23.83 21.58 -26.14
CA ASN A 198 -23.55 23.00 -25.88
C ASN A 198 -22.43 23.18 -24.84
N ASP A 199 -21.34 22.42 -24.96
CA ASP A 199 -20.20 22.51 -24.04
C ASP A 199 -20.61 22.41 -22.56
N TRP A 200 -21.32 21.34 -22.15
CA TRP A 200 -21.69 21.11 -20.73
C TRP A 200 -22.50 22.24 -20.06
N LYS A 201 -23.27 23.02 -20.82
CA LYS A 201 -24.06 24.14 -20.26
C LYS A 201 -25.34 23.70 -19.53
N ASP A 202 -25.92 22.57 -19.94
CA ASP A 202 -27.27 22.15 -19.50
C ASP A 202 -27.39 20.63 -19.29
N GLN A 203 -26.31 19.97 -18.90
CA GLN A 203 -26.21 18.51 -18.84
C GLN A 203 -27.22 17.86 -17.87
N VAL A 204 -27.58 18.54 -16.76
CA VAL A 204 -28.58 18.03 -15.81
C VAL A 204 -29.97 17.95 -16.48
N GLN A 205 -30.44 19.04 -17.07
CA GLN A 205 -31.73 19.07 -17.76
C GLN A 205 -31.68 18.21 -19.03
N GLU A 206 -30.54 18.15 -19.71
CA GLU A 206 -30.35 17.27 -20.86
C GLU A 206 -30.55 15.80 -20.48
N ARG A 207 -30.01 15.32 -19.37
CA ARG A 207 -30.26 13.94 -18.89
C ARG A 207 -31.73 13.72 -18.55
N GLU A 208 -32.39 14.68 -17.91
CA GLU A 208 -33.83 14.59 -17.61
C GLU A 208 -34.66 14.49 -18.90
N ARG A 209 -34.34 15.30 -19.91
CA ARG A 209 -35.00 15.26 -21.23
C ARG A 209 -34.76 13.95 -21.97
N MET A 210 -33.61 13.30 -21.78
CA MET A 210 -33.31 11.97 -22.36
C MET A 210 -34.16 10.85 -21.76
N GLN A 211 -34.69 11.04 -20.55
CA GLN A 211 -35.52 10.04 -19.85
C GLN A 211 -34.86 8.64 -19.83
N LEU A 212 -33.54 8.60 -19.61
CA LEU A 212 -32.79 7.33 -19.57
C LEU A 212 -33.38 6.43 -18.48
N LYS A 213 -33.75 5.21 -18.88
CA LYS A 213 -34.24 4.17 -17.97
C LYS A 213 -33.15 3.12 -17.78
N GLY A 214 -32.89 2.77 -16.52
CA GLY A 214 -31.94 1.73 -16.14
C GLY A 214 -30.48 2.17 -16.12
N PRO A 215 -29.57 1.24 -15.75
CA PRO A 215 -28.16 1.53 -15.57
C PRO A 215 -27.50 2.07 -16.83
N SER A 216 -26.62 3.06 -16.66
CA SER A 216 -26.00 3.82 -17.74
C SER A 216 -24.48 3.90 -17.54
N VAL A 217 -23.73 3.70 -18.61
CA VAL A 217 -22.27 3.92 -18.62
C VAL A 217 -21.94 5.11 -19.51
N PHE A 218 -21.21 6.06 -18.94
CA PHE A 218 -20.80 7.31 -19.56
C PHE A 218 -19.32 7.22 -19.92
N LEU A 219 -18.96 7.62 -21.13
CA LEU A 219 -17.58 7.87 -21.54
C LEU A 219 -17.37 9.38 -21.65
N VAL A 220 -16.58 9.95 -20.73
CA VAL A 220 -16.44 11.41 -20.59
C VAL A 220 -14.99 11.84 -20.36
N GLY A 221 -14.68 13.06 -20.79
CA GLY A 221 -13.39 13.70 -20.64
C GLY A 221 -12.93 13.78 -19.18
N ALA A 222 -11.61 13.67 -19.00
CA ALA A 222 -11.02 13.46 -17.68
C ALA A 222 -11.29 14.59 -16.67
N SER A 223 -11.35 15.83 -17.15
CA SER A 223 -11.63 17.01 -16.33
C SER A 223 -12.98 16.90 -15.61
N HIS A 224 -14.02 16.41 -16.30
CA HIS A 224 -15.38 16.31 -15.77
C HIS A 224 -15.57 15.29 -14.67
N THR A 225 -14.60 14.39 -14.43
CA THR A 225 -14.67 13.41 -13.33
C THR A 225 -13.63 13.65 -12.24
N LEU A 226 -12.56 14.41 -12.52
CA LEU A 226 -11.46 14.63 -11.58
C LEU A 226 -11.48 16.01 -10.92
N GLN A 227 -12.05 17.02 -11.58
CA GLN A 227 -12.18 18.39 -11.06
C GLN A 227 -13.53 18.60 -10.38
N HIS A 228 -13.55 19.53 -9.43
CA HIS A 228 -14.74 19.97 -8.70
C HIS A 228 -15.21 21.36 -9.11
N GLU A 229 -14.43 22.06 -9.94
CA GLU A 229 -14.77 23.34 -10.54
C GLU A 229 -14.11 23.41 -11.92
N ALA A 230 -14.62 24.27 -12.79
CA ALA A 230 -13.99 24.52 -14.09
C ALA A 230 -12.56 25.06 -13.92
N GLU A 231 -11.70 24.74 -14.88
CA GLU A 231 -10.31 25.21 -14.87
C GLU A 231 -10.21 26.72 -15.14
N ASP A 232 -11.05 27.22 -16.05
CA ASP A 232 -11.14 28.62 -16.46
C ASP A 232 -12.28 29.33 -15.72
N GLU A 233 -11.98 30.49 -15.12
CA GLU A 233 -12.95 31.38 -14.46
C GLU A 233 -14.00 31.93 -15.44
N TYR A 234 -13.68 31.98 -16.74
CA TYR A 234 -14.60 32.38 -17.81
C TYR A 234 -15.36 31.21 -18.42
N SER A 235 -15.21 29.99 -17.88
CA SER A 235 -15.95 28.84 -18.36
C SER A 235 -17.45 29.08 -18.25
N MET A 236 -18.16 28.93 -19.36
CA MET A 236 -19.62 28.98 -19.38
C MET A 236 -20.26 27.63 -19.04
N GLN A 237 -19.46 26.62 -18.68
CA GLN A 237 -19.95 25.30 -18.33
C GLN A 237 -20.76 25.35 -17.04
N ASN A 238 -21.74 24.48 -16.90
CA ASN A 238 -22.53 24.38 -15.69
C ASN A 238 -21.65 23.89 -14.52
N ALA A 239 -21.86 24.42 -13.31
CA ALA A 239 -21.14 23.97 -12.12
C ALA A 239 -21.28 22.46 -11.88
N ASN A 240 -22.45 21.88 -12.19
CA ASN A 240 -22.72 20.45 -12.06
C ASN A 240 -21.98 19.59 -13.10
N ALA A 241 -21.15 20.18 -13.97
CA ALA A 241 -20.26 19.43 -14.86
C ALA A 241 -19.00 18.94 -14.13
N TYR A 242 -18.83 19.34 -12.85
CA TYR A 242 -17.63 19.10 -12.06
C TYR A 242 -17.95 18.74 -10.59
N PRO A 243 -17.59 17.53 -10.13
CA PRO A 243 -17.44 16.35 -10.97
C PRO A 243 -18.83 15.88 -11.44
N ALA A 244 -18.98 15.68 -12.75
CA ALA A 244 -20.24 15.30 -13.39
C ALA A 244 -20.91 14.07 -12.77
N TYR A 245 -20.13 13.12 -12.27
CA TYR A 245 -20.68 11.90 -11.66
C TYR A 245 -21.48 12.15 -10.39
N GLN A 246 -21.39 13.33 -9.77
CA GLN A 246 -22.23 13.70 -8.63
C GLN A 246 -23.61 14.24 -9.06
N HIS A 247 -23.93 14.23 -10.35
CA HIS A 247 -25.19 14.73 -10.86
C HIS A 247 -25.78 13.84 -11.96
N PRO A 248 -27.12 13.80 -12.10
CA PRO A 248 -28.12 14.27 -11.15
C PRO A 248 -28.38 13.27 -10.01
N ASN A 249 -27.87 12.03 -10.10
CA ASN A 249 -28.09 10.96 -9.12
C ASN A 249 -26.78 10.66 -8.36
N PRO A 250 -26.29 11.57 -7.48
CA PRO A 250 -25.00 11.40 -6.79
C PRO A 250 -24.92 10.08 -6.03
N ASN A 251 -26.01 9.67 -5.37
CA ASN A 251 -26.06 8.53 -4.44
C ASN A 251 -26.23 7.16 -5.13
N LYS A 252 -25.98 7.11 -6.45
CA LYS A 252 -26.03 5.90 -7.29
C LYS A 252 -24.99 5.97 -8.40
N SER A 253 -23.86 6.62 -8.14
CA SER A 253 -22.93 7.01 -9.19
C SER A 253 -21.47 6.94 -8.75
N ILE A 254 -20.63 6.34 -9.60
CA ILE A 254 -19.19 6.22 -9.37
C ILE A 254 -18.41 6.55 -10.64
N ALA A 255 -17.18 7.03 -10.48
CA ALA A 255 -16.25 7.26 -11.57
C ALA A 255 -15.15 6.19 -11.62
N LEU A 256 -14.74 5.84 -12.84
CA LEU A 256 -13.73 4.84 -13.14
C LEU A 256 -12.61 5.49 -13.94
N VAL A 257 -11.40 5.53 -13.37
CA VAL A 257 -10.28 6.31 -13.91
C VAL A 257 -9.04 5.45 -14.10
N PRO A 258 -8.59 5.20 -15.34
CA PRO A 258 -7.33 4.49 -15.60
C PRO A 258 -6.12 5.13 -14.90
N GLU A 259 -5.24 4.32 -14.30
CA GLU A 259 -4.06 4.81 -13.57
C GLU A 259 -3.16 5.67 -14.45
N GLN A 260 -3.03 5.32 -15.75
CA GLN A 260 -2.22 6.09 -16.69
C GLN A 260 -2.75 7.51 -16.89
N ILE A 261 -4.07 7.72 -16.86
CA ILE A 261 -4.65 9.06 -16.95
C ILE A 261 -4.35 9.84 -15.66
N ILE A 262 -4.45 9.21 -14.49
CA ILE A 262 -4.05 9.82 -13.22
C ILE A 262 -2.57 10.23 -13.24
N LYS A 263 -1.68 9.39 -13.78
CA LYS A 263 -0.25 9.73 -13.93
C LYS A 263 -0.02 10.93 -14.84
N ASN A 264 -0.75 11.00 -15.96
CA ASN A 264 -0.68 12.12 -16.89
C ASN A 264 -1.19 13.42 -16.24
N LEU A 265 -2.18 13.32 -15.35
CA LEU A 265 -2.83 14.45 -14.69
C LEU A 265 -2.42 14.61 -13.22
N LYS A 266 -1.28 14.04 -12.80
CA LYS A 266 -0.86 13.98 -11.39
C LYS A 266 -0.75 15.35 -10.70
N PHE A 267 -0.52 16.41 -11.48
CA PHE A 267 -0.38 17.79 -11.00
C PHE A 267 -1.61 18.65 -11.30
N MET A 268 -2.68 18.07 -11.85
CA MET A 268 -3.95 18.77 -12.04
C MET A 268 -4.46 19.28 -10.70
N ASN A 269 -4.83 20.57 -10.66
CA ASN A 269 -5.58 21.10 -9.54
C ASN A 269 -7.03 20.63 -9.66
N ARG A 270 -7.45 19.78 -8.71
CA ARG A 270 -8.81 19.23 -8.66
C ARG A 270 -9.86 20.24 -8.17
N LYS A 271 -9.44 21.43 -7.69
CA LYS A 271 -10.33 22.48 -7.17
C LYS A 271 -11.27 21.99 -6.06
N ASN A 272 -10.80 21.07 -5.24
CA ASN A 272 -11.62 20.32 -4.28
C ASN A 272 -11.41 20.77 -2.82
N THR A 273 -10.96 21.99 -2.58
CA THR A 273 -10.67 22.53 -1.23
C THR A 273 -11.88 22.40 -0.31
N ASN A 274 -13.06 22.79 -0.81
CA ASN A 274 -14.32 22.80 -0.06
C ASN A 274 -15.22 21.58 -0.36
N ALA A 275 -14.75 20.66 -1.20
CA ALA A 275 -15.53 19.51 -1.62
C ALA A 275 -15.66 18.46 -0.50
N ALA A 276 -16.78 17.75 -0.50
CA ALA A 276 -17.00 16.59 0.35
C ALA A 276 -15.88 15.54 0.12
N PRO A 277 -15.50 14.77 1.16
CA PRO A 277 -14.53 13.70 1.03
C PRO A 277 -15.01 12.60 0.08
N GLU A 278 -14.20 12.26 -0.91
CA GLU A 278 -14.45 11.12 -1.81
C GLU A 278 -13.68 9.89 -1.34
N TYR A 279 -14.18 8.71 -1.69
CA TYR A 279 -13.58 7.43 -1.35
C TYR A 279 -13.20 6.69 -2.62
N ALA A 280 -12.17 5.86 -2.52
CA ALA A 280 -11.62 5.16 -3.66
C ALA A 280 -11.12 3.75 -3.33
N VAL A 281 -11.02 2.94 -4.38
CA VAL A 281 -10.34 1.65 -4.41
C VAL A 281 -9.69 1.46 -5.78
N TRP A 282 -8.49 0.90 -5.83
CA TRP A 282 -7.86 0.47 -7.08
C TRP A 282 -8.37 -0.91 -7.48
N VAL A 283 -8.59 -1.13 -8.76
CA VAL A 283 -8.96 -2.42 -9.34
C VAL A 283 -7.88 -2.80 -10.36
N LYS A 284 -7.45 -4.07 -10.35
CA LYS A 284 -6.52 -4.63 -11.35
C LYS A 284 -7.15 -4.64 -12.75
N SER A 285 -6.35 -4.82 -13.79
CA SER A 285 -6.86 -5.05 -15.15
C SER A 285 -7.52 -6.44 -15.27
N GLN A 286 -8.33 -6.65 -16.31
CA GLN A 286 -9.08 -7.89 -16.55
C GLN A 286 -8.22 -9.16 -16.54
N ASP A 287 -6.97 -9.07 -17.01
CA ASP A 287 -6.00 -10.17 -17.02
C ASP A 287 -5.29 -10.38 -15.66
N GLU A 288 -5.76 -9.73 -14.59
CA GLU A 288 -5.18 -9.70 -13.25
C GLU A 288 -3.72 -9.18 -13.22
N SER A 289 -3.29 -8.53 -14.30
CA SER A 289 -1.99 -7.86 -14.37
C SER A 289 -2.04 -6.47 -13.72
N MET A 290 -0.88 -5.83 -13.66
CA MET A 290 -0.75 -4.43 -13.22
C MET A 290 -0.45 -3.52 -14.40
N ASN A 291 -0.78 -3.96 -15.62
CA ASN A 291 -0.45 -3.19 -16.82
C ASN A 291 -1.36 -1.96 -16.95
N ASP A 292 -2.65 -2.12 -16.65
CA ASP A 292 -3.67 -1.06 -16.77
C ASP A 292 -4.72 -1.12 -15.63
N PRO A 293 -4.31 -0.97 -14.36
CA PRO A 293 -5.26 -0.85 -13.26
C PRO A 293 -6.05 0.47 -13.36
N PHE A 294 -7.22 0.50 -12.73
CA PHE A 294 -8.07 1.70 -12.70
C PHE A 294 -8.56 1.99 -11.28
N LEU A 295 -8.75 3.28 -10.99
CA LEU A 295 -9.29 3.77 -9.74
C LEU A 295 -10.82 3.82 -9.87
N VAL A 296 -11.53 3.24 -8.92
CA VAL A 296 -12.94 3.52 -8.73
C VAL A 296 -13.06 4.54 -7.62
N MET A 297 -13.82 5.62 -7.84
CA MET A 297 -14.01 6.68 -6.86
C MET A 297 -15.45 7.20 -6.84
N GLY A 298 -15.89 7.68 -5.69
CA GLY A 298 -17.26 8.15 -5.50
C GLY A 298 -17.53 8.67 -4.10
N GLN A 299 -18.81 8.93 -3.81
CA GLN A 299 -19.29 9.26 -2.47
C GLN A 299 -19.20 8.02 -1.57
N LYS A 300 -19.02 8.24 -0.26
CA LYS A 300 -18.82 7.16 0.72
C LYS A 300 -19.91 6.10 0.62
N SER A 301 -21.18 6.51 0.62
CA SER A 301 -22.34 5.60 0.62
C SER A 301 -22.32 4.62 -0.55
N ASP A 302 -21.95 5.09 -1.73
CA ASP A 302 -22.07 4.30 -2.97
C ASP A 302 -20.87 3.38 -3.11
N MET A 303 -19.71 3.88 -2.69
CA MET A 303 -18.49 3.11 -2.58
C MET A 303 -18.60 2.00 -1.52
N GLU A 304 -19.28 2.25 -0.39
CA GLU A 304 -19.51 1.23 0.65
C GLU A 304 -20.48 0.15 0.20
N LYS A 305 -21.53 0.49 -0.54
CA LYS A 305 -22.45 -0.49 -1.14
C LYS A 305 -21.72 -1.43 -2.11
N ALA A 306 -20.94 -0.87 -3.03
CA ALA A 306 -20.24 -1.66 -4.04
C ALA A 306 -19.02 -2.44 -3.50
N PHE A 307 -18.29 -1.88 -2.53
CA PHE A 307 -16.98 -2.43 -2.14
C PHE A 307 -16.81 -2.68 -0.64
N GLY A 308 -17.77 -2.30 0.18
CA GLY A 308 -17.75 -2.45 1.64
C GLY A 308 -16.55 -1.73 2.28
N ASN A 309 -15.94 -2.37 3.27
CA ASN A 309 -14.81 -1.83 4.04
C ASN A 309 -13.47 -1.78 3.28
N LYS A 310 -13.44 -2.10 1.99
CA LYS A 310 -12.22 -2.08 1.17
C LYS A 310 -11.81 -0.67 0.74
N ILE A 311 -12.73 0.27 0.79
CA ILE A 311 -12.54 1.64 0.31
C ILE A 311 -11.66 2.45 1.27
N ARG A 312 -11.01 3.48 0.74
CA ARG A 312 -10.19 4.41 1.52
C ARG A 312 -10.46 5.83 1.06
N LEU A 313 -10.15 6.80 1.93
CA LEU A 313 -10.26 8.20 1.58
C LEU A 313 -9.36 8.53 0.39
N LEU A 314 -9.91 9.17 -0.64
CA LEU A 314 -9.16 9.66 -1.78
C LEU A 314 -8.36 10.92 -1.37
N PRO A 315 -7.03 10.97 -1.57
CA PRO A 315 -6.27 12.17 -1.31
C PRO A 315 -6.76 13.37 -2.12
N LYS A 316 -6.71 14.56 -1.52
CA LYS A 316 -7.13 15.80 -2.19
C LYS A 316 -6.31 16.09 -3.44
N ARG A 317 -5.01 15.73 -3.46
CA ARG A 317 -4.14 15.85 -4.63
C ARG A 317 -3.86 14.48 -5.25
N LEU A 318 -3.89 14.41 -6.58
CA LEU A 318 -3.55 13.17 -7.31
C LEU A 318 -2.08 12.76 -7.13
N SER A 319 -1.18 13.72 -6.88
CA SER A 319 0.23 13.46 -6.56
C SER A 319 0.43 12.65 -5.28
N ASP A 320 -0.52 12.72 -4.36
CA ASP A 320 -0.45 12.07 -3.05
C ASP A 320 -1.11 10.69 -3.07
N LEU A 321 -1.80 10.35 -4.17
CA LEU A 321 -2.39 9.04 -4.39
C LEU A 321 -1.30 8.00 -4.66
N ASN A 322 -1.30 6.93 -3.86
CA ASN A 322 -0.42 5.79 -4.11
C ASN A 322 -0.80 5.08 -5.42
N SER A 323 0.21 4.56 -6.13
CA SER A 323 -0.02 3.64 -7.25
C SER A 323 -0.72 2.37 -6.80
N ALA A 324 -1.42 1.75 -7.74
CA ALA A 324 -2.03 0.45 -7.53
C ALA A 324 -0.96 -0.60 -7.18
N THR A 325 -1.34 -1.59 -6.38
CA THR A 325 -0.42 -2.59 -5.85
C THR A 325 -0.82 -4.01 -6.25
N LYS A 326 0.19 -4.84 -6.51
CA LYS A 326 -0.03 -6.19 -7.03
C LYS A 326 -0.68 -7.17 -6.05
N TYR A 327 -0.41 -7.00 -4.76
CA TYR A 327 -0.85 -7.91 -3.70
C TYR A 327 -1.52 -7.08 -2.63
N GLU A 328 -2.69 -7.55 -2.19
CA GLU A 328 -3.49 -6.95 -1.13
C GLU A 328 -2.82 -7.09 0.22
N SER A 329 -2.09 -8.19 0.44
CA SER A 329 -1.52 -8.50 1.75
C SER A 329 -0.14 -9.13 1.64
N ARG A 330 0.63 -9.05 2.73
CA ARG A 330 2.00 -9.54 2.78
C ARG A 330 2.32 -10.20 4.10
N ILE A 331 2.98 -11.34 4.01
CA ILE A 331 3.52 -12.05 5.17
C ILE A 331 5.04 -12.08 5.02
N ILE A 332 5.74 -11.81 6.12
CA ILE A 332 7.18 -12.04 6.26
C ILE A 332 7.35 -13.14 7.31
N ILE A 333 8.07 -14.20 6.96
CA ILE A 333 8.43 -15.28 7.88
C ILE A 333 9.94 -15.23 8.06
N GLN A 334 10.39 -14.98 9.28
CA GLN A 334 11.81 -14.99 9.64
C GLN A 334 12.14 -16.33 10.31
N GLU A 335 12.94 -17.15 9.64
CA GLU A 335 13.33 -18.49 10.06
C GLU A 335 14.65 -18.52 10.86
N SER A 336 15.49 -17.49 10.76
CA SER A 336 16.76 -17.37 11.50
C SER A 336 16.70 -16.21 12.50
N ASP A 337 17.26 -16.38 13.70
CA ASP A 337 17.19 -15.39 14.80
C ASP A 337 18.56 -14.77 15.15
N ASP A 338 19.33 -14.43 14.14
CA ASP A 338 20.59 -13.71 14.28
C ASP A 338 20.46 -12.24 13.82
N GLU A 339 21.49 -11.45 14.06
CA GLU A 339 21.52 -10.02 13.75
C GLU A 339 21.30 -9.72 12.25
N ILE A 340 21.84 -10.56 11.35
CA ILE A 340 21.73 -10.36 9.90
C ILE A 340 20.27 -10.58 9.48
N ALA A 341 19.67 -11.70 9.87
CA ALA A 341 18.27 -11.99 9.56
C ALA A 341 17.29 -10.97 10.18
N ASN A 342 17.56 -10.51 11.40
CA ASN A 342 16.78 -9.47 12.07
C ASN A 342 16.89 -8.12 11.34
N THR A 343 18.09 -7.72 10.90
CA THR A 343 18.33 -6.49 10.14
C THR A 343 17.66 -6.54 8.77
N ALA A 344 17.82 -7.66 8.05
CA ALA A 344 17.20 -7.91 6.77
C ALA A 344 15.67 -7.83 6.85
N THR A 345 15.07 -8.44 7.87
CA THR A 345 13.62 -8.39 8.13
C THR A 345 13.16 -6.96 8.40
N LYS A 346 13.85 -6.22 9.28
CA LYS A 346 13.54 -4.80 9.56
C LYS A 346 13.60 -3.93 8.29
N ASN A 347 14.63 -4.11 7.47
CA ASN A 347 14.78 -3.37 6.20
C ASN A 347 13.63 -3.68 5.23
N LEU A 348 13.24 -4.95 5.11
CA LEU A 348 12.10 -5.34 4.29
C LEU A 348 10.78 -4.75 4.81
N VAL A 349 10.53 -4.83 6.13
CA VAL A 349 9.33 -4.24 6.75
C VAL A 349 9.24 -2.75 6.44
N LYS A 350 10.33 -2.00 6.67
CA LYS A 350 10.42 -0.55 6.39
C LYS A 350 10.08 -0.23 4.94
N LYS A 351 10.62 -1.01 4.00
CA LYS A 351 10.30 -0.87 2.57
C LYS A 351 8.83 -1.11 2.28
N LEU A 352 8.26 -2.18 2.84
CA LEU A 352 6.85 -2.50 2.60
C LEU A 352 5.94 -1.44 3.19
N GLN A 353 6.21 -0.92 4.39
CA GLN A 353 5.42 0.15 5.01
C GLN A 353 5.47 1.47 4.23
N LYS A 354 6.52 1.73 3.43
CA LYS A 354 6.52 2.86 2.47
C LYS A 354 5.48 2.68 1.36
N LYS A 355 5.17 1.45 0.95
CA LYS A 355 4.27 1.16 -0.19
C LYS A 355 2.86 0.67 0.18
N TYR A 356 2.73 -0.03 1.29
CA TYR A 356 1.50 -0.69 1.74
C TYR A 356 1.00 -0.06 3.05
N ASN A 357 -0.25 -0.34 3.43
CA ASN A 357 -0.70 -0.01 4.77
C ASN A 357 -0.09 -0.98 5.78
N LYS A 358 0.07 -0.53 7.03
CA LYS A 358 0.72 -1.34 8.08
C LYS A 358 -0.12 -2.57 8.41
N GLU A 359 -1.45 -2.45 8.39
CA GLU A 359 -2.38 -3.53 8.68
C GLU A 359 -2.36 -4.65 7.62
N ASP A 360 -1.88 -4.36 6.41
CA ASP A 360 -1.78 -5.32 5.30
C ASP A 360 -0.46 -6.14 5.35
N ILE A 361 0.37 -5.93 6.39
CA ILE A 361 1.66 -6.60 6.58
C ILE A 361 1.65 -7.35 7.91
N VAL A 362 2.03 -8.63 7.86
CA VAL A 362 2.24 -9.46 9.05
C VAL A 362 3.68 -9.97 9.08
N VAL A 363 4.31 -9.89 10.25
CA VAL A 363 5.65 -10.44 10.51
C VAL A 363 5.51 -11.61 11.47
N ILE A 364 6.07 -12.75 11.08
CA ILE A 364 6.10 -13.98 11.83
C ILE A 364 7.57 -14.33 12.04
N LYS A 365 7.96 -14.65 13.28
CA LYS A 365 9.30 -15.12 13.61
C LYS A 365 9.25 -16.52 14.17
N ARG A 366 10.29 -17.31 13.90
CA ARG A 366 10.53 -18.55 14.62
C ARG A 366 11.15 -18.26 15.98
N VAL A 367 10.50 -18.74 17.04
CA VAL A 367 10.97 -18.66 18.42
C VAL A 367 10.76 -20.04 19.05
N ASN A 368 11.82 -20.68 19.54
CA ASN A 368 11.77 -22.02 20.15
C ASN A 368 11.02 -23.04 19.28
N GLU A 369 11.40 -23.15 18.00
CA GLU A 369 10.75 -24.00 16.99
C GLU A 369 9.30 -23.65 16.60
N ALA A 370 8.64 -22.73 17.30
CA ALA A 370 7.28 -22.28 16.99
C ALA A 370 7.28 -20.99 16.14
N LEU A 371 6.30 -20.86 15.26
CA LEU A 371 6.08 -19.61 14.52
C LEU A 371 5.14 -18.69 15.30
N VAL A 372 5.63 -17.49 15.62
CA VAL A 372 4.94 -16.50 16.44
C VAL A 372 4.74 -15.23 15.61
N VAL A 373 3.51 -14.71 15.59
CA VAL A 373 3.21 -13.40 15.00
C VAL A 373 3.80 -12.31 15.90
N THR A 374 4.77 -11.55 15.40
CA THR A 374 5.44 -10.49 16.16
C THR A 374 4.97 -9.09 15.77
N GLU A 375 4.47 -8.91 14.55
CA GLU A 375 3.88 -7.65 14.09
C GLU A 375 2.66 -7.92 13.20
N GLY A 376 1.65 -7.05 13.27
CA GLY A 376 0.43 -7.15 12.48
C GLY A 376 -0.58 -8.16 13.01
N ASN A 377 -1.64 -8.42 12.24
CA ASN A 377 -2.71 -9.34 12.60
C ASN A 377 -3.08 -10.24 11.41
N MET A 378 -3.01 -11.56 11.60
CA MET A 378 -3.35 -12.54 10.57
C MET A 378 -4.78 -12.39 10.02
N LYS A 379 -5.73 -11.87 10.81
CA LYS A 379 -7.11 -11.61 10.36
C LYS A 379 -7.22 -10.52 9.29
N ASN A 380 -6.18 -9.70 9.13
CA ASN A 380 -6.14 -8.62 8.15
C ASN A 380 -5.62 -9.09 6.78
N ILE A 381 -5.06 -10.30 6.71
CA ILE A 381 -4.61 -10.88 5.44
C ILE A 381 -5.83 -11.22 4.60
N LYS A 382 -5.98 -10.56 3.45
CA LYS A 382 -7.12 -10.70 2.54
C LYS A 382 -6.66 -10.80 1.09
N GLY A 383 -7.47 -11.44 0.27
CA GLY A 383 -7.28 -11.50 -1.18
C GLY A 383 -5.93 -12.13 -1.60
N GLU A 384 -5.32 -11.60 -2.65
CA GLU A 384 -4.02 -12.12 -3.13
C GLU A 384 -2.85 -11.64 -2.26
N TYR A 385 -2.11 -12.59 -1.68
CA TYR A 385 -1.00 -12.26 -0.78
C TYR A 385 0.36 -12.78 -1.25
N LYS A 386 1.41 -12.09 -0.81
CA LYS A 386 2.81 -12.48 -1.02
C LYS A 386 3.48 -12.87 0.30
N VAL A 387 4.16 -14.01 0.31
CA VAL A 387 5.05 -14.43 1.39
C VAL A 387 6.52 -14.13 1.04
N ASN A 388 7.28 -13.62 2.01
CA ASN A 388 8.73 -13.54 1.97
C ASN A 388 9.27 -14.38 3.14
N VAL A 389 10.01 -15.44 2.86
CA VAL A 389 10.65 -16.26 3.88
C VAL A 389 12.11 -15.85 3.94
N ILE A 390 12.58 -15.38 5.09
CA ILE A 390 13.94 -14.86 5.30
C ILE A 390 14.68 -15.79 6.25
N GLY A 391 15.88 -16.18 5.87
CA GLY A 391 16.76 -16.95 6.74
C GLY A 391 18.08 -17.26 6.05
N HIS A 392 19.00 -17.83 6.81
CA HIS A 392 20.29 -18.24 6.27
C HIS A 392 20.17 -19.44 5.34
N GLY A 393 20.82 -19.35 4.18
CA GLY A 393 20.98 -20.46 3.26
C GLY A 393 22.11 -21.37 3.72
N ASP A 394 21.86 -22.68 3.73
CA ASP A 394 22.88 -23.70 3.97
C ASP A 394 22.54 -25.00 3.22
N GLU A 395 23.56 -25.84 3.05
CA GLU A 395 23.42 -27.20 2.54
C GLU A 395 23.66 -28.17 3.69
N ASP A 396 22.74 -29.11 3.91
CA ASP A 396 22.93 -30.13 4.94
C ASP A 396 23.88 -31.25 4.49
N LYS A 397 24.25 -32.14 5.43
CA LYS A 397 25.18 -33.25 5.17
C LYS A 397 24.73 -34.22 4.06
N ARG A 398 23.46 -34.19 3.64
CA ARG A 398 22.90 -35.03 2.57
C ARG A 398 22.77 -34.26 1.25
N GLY A 399 23.29 -33.04 1.20
CA GLY A 399 23.23 -32.18 0.03
C GLY A 399 21.88 -31.50 -0.19
N VAL A 400 21.02 -31.45 0.83
CA VAL A 400 19.71 -30.80 0.74
C VAL A 400 19.84 -29.33 1.12
N MET A 401 19.38 -28.45 0.24
CA MET A 401 19.36 -27.00 0.48
C MET A 401 18.32 -26.62 1.53
N ARG A 402 18.72 -25.74 2.44
CA ARG A 402 17.92 -25.28 3.57
C ARG A 402 17.90 -23.75 3.67
N LEU A 403 16.84 -23.24 4.28
CA LEU A 403 16.67 -21.84 4.69
C LEU A 403 16.30 -21.85 6.17
N GLY A 404 17.12 -21.20 7.00
CA GLY A 404 16.96 -21.22 8.45
C GLY A 404 16.92 -22.65 9.01
N GLY A 405 17.71 -23.55 8.43
CA GLY A 405 17.73 -24.96 8.83
C GLY A 405 16.54 -25.78 8.33
N LYS A 406 15.63 -25.25 7.50
CA LYS A 406 14.48 -25.97 6.95
C LYS A 406 14.56 -26.22 5.45
N ASN A 407 14.18 -27.40 5.00
CA ASN A 407 14.03 -27.68 3.58
C ASN A 407 12.71 -27.11 3.03
N GLY A 408 12.54 -27.16 1.70
CA GLY A 408 11.37 -26.58 1.04
C GLY A 408 10.04 -27.19 1.51
N ALA A 409 10.01 -28.50 1.77
CA ALA A 409 8.81 -29.19 2.23
C ALA A 409 8.38 -28.77 3.64
N GLN A 410 9.33 -28.57 4.55
CA GLN A 410 9.07 -28.09 5.91
C GLN A 410 8.52 -26.65 5.90
N ILE A 411 9.04 -25.79 5.04
CA ILE A 411 8.53 -24.42 4.89
C ILE A 411 7.09 -24.43 4.35
N VAL A 412 6.77 -25.33 3.39
CA VAL A 412 5.39 -25.50 2.92
C VAL A 412 4.46 -25.97 4.04
N GLN A 413 4.89 -26.92 4.87
CA GLN A 413 4.11 -27.37 6.03
C GLN A 413 3.82 -26.22 7.00
N ASP A 414 4.82 -25.39 7.27
CA ASP A 414 4.68 -24.17 8.07
C ASP A 414 3.64 -23.22 7.44
N LEU A 415 3.66 -23.01 6.13
CA LEU A 415 2.66 -22.16 5.45
C LEU A 415 1.23 -22.73 5.55
N LYS A 416 1.07 -24.02 5.31
CA LYS A 416 -0.23 -24.71 5.40
C LYS A 416 -0.81 -24.65 6.82
N SER A 417 0.03 -24.54 7.85
CA SER A 417 -0.43 -24.37 9.24
C SER A 417 -1.17 -23.04 9.49
N PHE A 418 -1.03 -22.05 8.60
CA PHE A 418 -1.77 -20.79 8.67
C PHE A 418 -2.99 -20.75 7.74
N GLU A 419 -3.01 -21.53 6.66
CA GLU A 419 -4.03 -21.45 5.60
C GLU A 419 -5.45 -21.67 6.12
N TRP A 420 -5.66 -22.60 7.05
CA TRP A 420 -6.99 -22.86 7.63
C TRP A 420 -7.57 -21.67 8.41
N ARG A 421 -6.74 -20.70 8.81
CA ARG A 421 -7.18 -19.49 9.53
C ARG A 421 -7.62 -18.37 8.59
N MET A 422 -7.51 -18.56 7.27
CA MET A 422 -7.68 -17.49 6.28
C MET A 422 -8.75 -17.89 5.25
N SER A 423 -10.01 -17.51 5.49
CA SER A 423 -11.08 -17.63 4.48
C SER A 423 -10.91 -16.58 3.38
N HIS A 424 -11.07 -16.96 2.11
CA HIS A 424 -11.03 -16.05 0.94
C HIS A 424 -9.67 -15.36 0.69
N VAL A 425 -8.56 -16.07 0.91
CA VAL A 425 -7.22 -15.62 0.54
C VAL A 425 -6.60 -16.53 -0.51
N LYS A 426 -5.68 -15.99 -1.31
CA LYS A 426 -4.95 -16.74 -2.34
C LYS A 426 -3.46 -16.44 -2.28
N LEU A 427 -2.66 -17.48 -2.04
CA LEU A 427 -1.20 -17.35 -2.08
C LEU A 427 -0.75 -17.11 -3.53
N ALA A 428 -0.32 -15.90 -3.85
CA ALA A 428 0.04 -15.55 -5.24
C ALA A 428 1.55 -15.68 -5.51
N LYS A 429 2.39 -15.42 -4.48
CA LYS A 429 3.84 -15.44 -4.62
C LYS A 429 4.56 -15.77 -3.33
N VAL A 430 5.60 -16.60 -3.46
CA VAL A 430 6.59 -16.84 -2.40
C VAL A 430 7.95 -16.34 -2.86
N SER A 431 8.70 -15.71 -1.97
CA SER A 431 10.11 -15.38 -2.18
C SER A 431 10.93 -16.00 -1.06
N LEU A 432 11.75 -16.99 -1.40
CA LEU A 432 12.68 -17.66 -0.50
C LEU A 432 13.95 -16.82 -0.48
N MET A 433 14.08 -15.94 0.50
CA MET A 433 15.12 -14.94 0.62
C MET A 433 16.26 -15.50 1.47
N SER A 434 17.07 -16.35 0.85
CA SER A 434 18.33 -16.87 1.38
C SER A 434 19.36 -17.01 0.26
N CYS A 435 20.64 -17.01 0.63
CA CYS A 435 21.73 -17.33 -0.28
C CYS A 435 21.51 -18.70 -0.91
N LEU A 436 21.73 -18.81 -2.23
CA LEU A 436 21.71 -20.08 -2.97
C LEU A 436 20.38 -20.84 -2.95
N SER A 437 19.26 -20.23 -2.55
CA SER A 437 17.93 -20.87 -2.56
C SER A 437 17.46 -21.39 -3.93
N GLY A 438 17.95 -20.79 -5.02
CA GLY A 438 17.67 -21.24 -6.39
C GLY A 438 18.67 -22.28 -6.92
N THR A 439 19.81 -22.44 -6.26
CA THR A 439 20.91 -23.32 -6.66
C THR A 439 20.66 -24.74 -6.15
N CYS A 440 21.01 -25.75 -6.96
CA CYS A 440 20.94 -27.14 -6.52
C CYS A 440 22.09 -27.46 -5.57
N GLY A 441 21.79 -28.14 -4.45
CA GLY A 441 22.81 -28.77 -3.62
C GLY A 441 23.27 -30.10 -4.19
N ALA A 442 24.14 -30.82 -3.47
CA ALA A 442 24.64 -32.13 -3.92
C ALA A 442 23.55 -33.21 -4.09
N SER A 443 22.36 -33.01 -3.49
CA SER A 443 21.18 -33.87 -3.73
C SER A 443 20.56 -33.71 -5.12
N GLY A 444 21.04 -32.76 -5.93
CA GLY A 444 20.53 -32.47 -7.27
C GLY A 444 19.27 -31.60 -7.28
N ARG A 445 18.76 -31.19 -6.11
CA ARG A 445 17.57 -30.33 -5.99
C ARG A 445 17.91 -29.00 -5.30
N SER A 446 17.24 -27.94 -5.73
CA SER A 446 17.27 -26.63 -5.08
C SER A 446 16.16 -26.50 -4.04
N LEU A 447 16.29 -25.54 -3.12
CA LEU A 447 15.25 -25.23 -2.16
C LEU A 447 13.94 -24.84 -2.87
N VAL A 448 14.02 -24.09 -3.97
CA VAL A 448 12.86 -23.76 -4.82
C VAL A 448 12.23 -25.01 -5.41
N GLY A 449 13.03 -25.97 -5.88
CA GLY A 449 12.54 -27.24 -6.41
C GLY A 449 11.76 -28.05 -5.37
N ASP A 450 12.36 -28.22 -4.19
CA ASP A 450 11.74 -28.94 -3.06
C ASP A 450 10.46 -28.25 -2.59
N PHE A 451 10.48 -26.91 -2.49
CA PHE A 451 9.32 -26.12 -2.11
C PHE A 451 8.18 -26.26 -3.13
N ARG A 452 8.48 -26.16 -4.43
CA ARG A 452 7.48 -26.29 -5.51
C ARG A 452 6.83 -27.67 -5.49
N GLN A 453 7.64 -28.72 -5.34
CA GLN A 453 7.14 -30.10 -5.27
C GLN A 453 6.20 -30.30 -4.08
N ALA A 454 6.54 -29.77 -2.91
CA ALA A 454 5.72 -29.91 -1.71
C ALA A 454 4.45 -29.03 -1.71
N LEU A 455 4.52 -27.85 -2.31
CA LEU A 455 3.36 -26.96 -2.43
C LEU A 455 2.30 -27.56 -3.35
N ASN A 456 2.73 -28.17 -4.46
CA ASN A 456 1.88 -28.78 -5.49
C ASN A 456 0.83 -27.81 -6.05
N ASP A 457 1.23 -26.55 -6.25
CA ASP A 457 0.41 -25.52 -6.90
C ASP A 457 1.27 -24.73 -7.89
N ASN A 458 1.00 -24.93 -9.18
CA ASN A 458 1.73 -24.30 -10.28
C ASN A 458 1.30 -22.84 -10.52
N THR A 459 0.22 -22.38 -9.89
CA THR A 459 -0.25 -20.99 -10.01
C THR A 459 0.58 -20.05 -9.13
N VAL A 460 1.20 -20.57 -8.07
CA VAL A 460 2.04 -19.77 -7.15
C VAL A 460 3.40 -19.48 -7.76
N LYS A 461 3.72 -18.19 -7.90
CA LYS A 461 5.04 -17.75 -8.36
C LYS A 461 6.06 -17.94 -7.25
N ILE A 462 7.08 -18.77 -7.47
CA ILE A 462 8.16 -18.99 -6.50
C ILE A 462 9.44 -18.32 -7.01
N LYS A 463 10.05 -17.48 -6.17
CA LYS A 463 11.36 -16.85 -6.43
C LYS A 463 12.38 -17.38 -5.43
N GLY A 464 13.51 -17.88 -5.94
CA GLY A 464 14.76 -18.06 -5.19
C GLY A 464 15.88 -17.21 -5.77
N TYR A 465 17.08 -17.40 -5.23
CA TYR A 465 18.28 -16.65 -5.57
C TYR A 465 19.44 -17.62 -5.80
N ASN A 466 20.13 -17.50 -6.93
CA ASN A 466 21.22 -18.41 -7.29
C ASN A 466 22.57 -17.98 -6.68
N ASP A 467 22.65 -16.73 -6.22
CA ASP A 467 23.85 -16.13 -5.64
C ASP A 467 23.68 -15.88 -4.15
N ARG A 468 24.76 -15.43 -3.51
CA ARG A 468 24.69 -14.84 -2.17
C ARG A 468 23.92 -13.53 -2.23
N ILE A 469 23.01 -13.32 -1.29
CA ILE A 469 22.20 -12.10 -1.21
C ILE A 469 22.16 -11.53 0.19
N ASP A 470 21.93 -10.22 0.25
CA ASP A 470 21.52 -9.52 1.47
C ASP A 470 20.42 -8.50 1.16
N LEU A 471 19.75 -8.01 2.20
CA LEU A 471 18.75 -6.96 2.14
C LEU A 471 19.38 -5.63 2.57
N ASP A 472 19.59 -4.74 1.61
CA ASP A 472 20.15 -3.41 1.88
C ASP A 472 19.27 -2.57 2.82
N SER A 473 19.78 -1.41 3.25
CA SER A 473 19.05 -0.49 4.15
C SER A 473 17.72 0.04 3.60
N GLU A 474 17.44 -0.19 2.31
CA GLU A 474 16.18 0.12 1.65
C GLU A 474 15.28 -1.11 1.46
N GLY A 475 15.70 -2.29 1.93
CA GLY A 475 14.97 -3.56 1.82
C GLY A 475 14.98 -4.17 0.42
N HIS A 476 15.96 -3.84 -0.42
CA HIS A 476 16.20 -4.49 -1.70
C HIS A 476 17.16 -5.67 -1.54
N ALA A 477 16.76 -6.83 -2.07
CA ALA A 477 17.66 -7.97 -2.17
C ALA A 477 18.74 -7.65 -3.21
N LYS A 478 20.01 -7.65 -2.79
CA LYS A 478 21.18 -7.38 -3.63
C LYS A 478 22.15 -8.56 -3.58
N PRO A 479 22.79 -8.92 -4.69
CA PRO A 479 23.92 -9.83 -4.67
C PRO A 479 25.06 -9.28 -3.81
N VAL A 480 25.73 -10.14 -3.05
CA VAL A 480 26.90 -9.77 -2.22
C VAL A 480 28.05 -10.75 -2.45
N LEU A 481 29.29 -10.25 -2.39
CA LEU A 481 30.49 -11.08 -2.56
C LEU A 481 30.84 -11.88 -1.29
N HIS A 482 30.62 -11.28 -0.12
CA HIS A 482 30.94 -11.84 1.19
C HIS A 482 29.79 -11.62 2.18
N GLY A 483 29.68 -12.46 3.20
CA GLY A 483 28.57 -12.45 4.16
C GLY A 483 27.22 -12.73 3.51
N GLY A 484 26.20 -11.98 3.95
CA GLY A 484 24.82 -12.07 3.51
C GLY A 484 23.99 -13.07 4.31
N LEU A 485 22.85 -13.46 3.75
CA LEU A 485 21.96 -14.48 4.31
C LEU A 485 22.48 -15.90 4.05
N LEU A 486 23.78 -16.12 4.30
CA LEU A 486 24.46 -17.41 4.25
C LEU A 486 24.83 -17.80 5.66
N ARG A 487 24.64 -19.08 6.01
CA ARG A 487 25.05 -19.58 7.32
C ARG A 487 26.59 -19.56 7.42
N ASP A 488 27.11 -18.77 8.35
CA ASP A 488 28.52 -18.83 8.71
C ASP A 488 28.79 -20.12 9.49
N ASN A 489 29.31 -21.15 8.81
CA ASN A 489 29.86 -22.31 9.52
C ASN A 489 31.17 -21.89 10.18
N LYS A 490 31.13 -21.51 11.46
CA LYS A 490 32.34 -21.36 12.28
C LYS A 490 33.10 -22.69 12.50
N ASP A 491 32.50 -23.82 12.10
CA ASP A 491 33.05 -25.18 12.31
C ASP A 491 33.64 -25.84 11.05
N THR A 492 33.85 -25.10 9.96
CA THR A 492 34.55 -25.65 8.77
C THR A 492 35.74 -24.77 8.43
N PRO A 493 36.99 -25.26 8.51
CA PRO A 493 38.15 -24.53 8.02
C PRO A 493 37.94 -24.20 6.55
N ASN A 494 38.19 -22.94 6.22
CA ASN A 494 38.03 -22.34 4.91
C ASN A 494 39.01 -22.97 3.90
N THR A 495 38.71 -24.13 3.32
CA THR A 495 39.42 -24.63 2.14
C THR A 495 38.91 -23.90 0.90
N LYS A 496 39.48 -22.71 0.65
CA LYS A 496 39.48 -22.13 -0.70
C LYS A 496 40.30 -23.04 -1.63
N PRO A 497 39.88 -23.26 -2.89
CA PRO A 497 40.79 -23.72 -3.94
C PRO A 497 41.77 -22.57 -4.23
N GLN A 498 43.06 -22.80 -3.99
CA GLN A 498 44.12 -21.92 -4.49
C GLN A 498 44.19 -22.08 -6.02
N GLN A 499 43.87 -21.01 -6.74
CA GLN A 499 44.42 -20.81 -8.08
C GLN A 499 45.70 -19.99 -7.96
N GLN A 500 46.74 -20.58 -8.51
CA GLN A 500 48.14 -20.23 -8.47
C GLN A 500 48.45 -19.09 -9.46
N VAL A 501 48.96 -17.95 -8.97
CA VAL A 501 49.85 -17.06 -9.74
C VAL A 501 50.88 -16.47 -8.78
N ASN A 502 52.17 -16.61 -9.13
CA ASN A 502 53.34 -16.19 -8.36
C ASN A 502 53.97 -14.93 -9.02
N PRO A 503 55.02 -14.29 -8.46
CA PRO A 503 54.93 -13.03 -7.72
C PRO A 503 55.65 -11.84 -8.41
N SER A 504 55.45 -10.62 -7.89
CA SER A 504 56.37 -9.50 -8.16
C SER A 504 56.65 -8.69 -6.88
N ASN A 505 57.94 -8.45 -6.67
CA ASN A 505 58.58 -7.79 -5.53
C ASN A 505 58.34 -6.27 -5.52
N GLN A 506 58.07 -5.68 -4.35
CA GLN A 506 58.99 -4.72 -3.70
C GLN A 506 58.44 -4.24 -2.33
N PRO A 507 59.33 -3.88 -1.37
CA PRO A 507 58.96 -3.55 0.02
C PRO A 507 58.95 -2.05 0.29
N THR A 508 58.08 -1.57 1.19
CA THR A 508 58.28 -0.28 1.85
C THR A 508 57.67 -0.19 3.26
N ALA A 509 58.58 0.15 4.18
CA ALA A 509 58.44 1.06 5.32
C ALA A 509 57.49 0.74 6.49
N LYS A 510 58.14 0.56 7.65
CA LYS A 510 57.62 0.56 9.02
C LYS A 510 56.94 1.89 9.37
N ASN A 511 55.85 1.83 10.16
CA ASN A 511 55.36 2.95 10.97
C ASN A 511 55.30 2.55 12.47
N PRO A 512 55.30 3.53 13.40
CA PRO A 512 55.77 3.36 14.77
C PRO A 512 54.70 3.02 15.82
N LYS A 513 55.17 2.29 16.83
CA LYS A 513 54.75 2.19 18.25
C LYS A 513 53.31 2.58 18.64
N ASP A 514 52.56 1.53 18.99
CA ASP A 514 51.40 1.55 19.89
C ASP A 514 51.74 2.14 21.27
N THR A 515 50.86 3.01 21.75
CA THR A 515 50.63 3.23 23.19
C THR A 515 49.19 2.82 23.49
N ASN A 516 49.00 1.56 23.88
CA ASN A 516 47.72 1.05 24.38
C ASN A 516 47.56 1.41 25.85
N THR A 517 46.62 2.31 26.16
CA THR A 517 45.94 2.32 27.47
C THR A 517 44.67 1.48 27.32
N PRO A 518 44.40 0.49 28.19
CA PRO A 518 43.22 -0.36 28.04
C PRO A 518 41.94 0.48 28.24
N ILE A 519 41.16 0.65 27.17
CA ILE A 519 39.78 1.16 27.28
C ILE A 519 38.93 -0.01 27.77
N LYS A 520 38.38 0.11 28.98
CA LYS A 520 37.42 -0.84 29.54
C LYS A 520 36.09 -0.64 28.80
N HIS A 521 35.72 -1.57 27.91
CA HIS A 521 34.41 -1.56 27.27
C HIS A 521 33.36 -2.10 28.25
N GLU A 522 32.54 -1.21 28.82
CA GLU A 522 31.38 -1.59 29.63
C GLU A 522 30.12 -1.58 28.76
N SER A 523 29.47 -2.74 28.62
CA SER A 523 28.22 -2.89 27.85
C SER A 523 27.02 -2.68 28.76
N HIS A 524 26.09 -1.83 28.35
CA HIS A 524 24.90 -1.47 29.12
C HIS A 524 23.62 -1.90 28.41
N ILE A 525 22.65 -2.46 29.16
CA ILE A 525 21.33 -2.83 28.66
C ILE A 525 20.29 -1.95 29.37
N ILE A 526 19.47 -1.22 28.60
CA ILE A 526 18.38 -0.39 29.11
C ILE A 526 17.05 -1.00 28.71
N ILE A 527 16.20 -1.32 29.70
CA ILE A 527 14.89 -1.92 29.50
C ILE A 527 13.79 -0.91 29.90
N GLN A 528 13.05 -0.40 28.92
CA GLN A 528 11.88 0.46 29.14
C GLN A 528 10.61 -0.40 29.17
N LYS A 529 9.80 -0.28 30.23
CA LYS A 529 8.58 -1.10 30.44
C LYS A 529 7.27 -0.38 30.12
N ALA A 530 7.28 0.95 29.98
CA ALA A 530 6.12 1.77 29.61
C ALA A 530 6.45 2.63 28.38
N ASP A 531 5.47 2.83 27.50
CA ASP A 531 5.59 3.64 26.29
C ASP A 531 4.87 4.98 26.49
N ASP A 532 5.49 5.84 27.30
CA ASP A 532 5.00 7.19 27.59
C ASP A 532 6.12 8.22 27.46
N SER A 533 5.75 9.49 27.29
CA SER A 533 6.70 10.57 27.01
C SER A 533 7.74 10.79 28.13
N THR A 534 7.42 10.41 29.36
CA THR A 534 8.31 10.58 30.52
C THR A 534 9.39 9.50 30.51
N THR A 535 9.01 8.23 30.33
CA THR A 535 9.95 7.10 30.24
C THR A 535 10.82 7.16 28.99
N ASP A 536 10.30 7.69 27.88
CA ASP A 536 11.05 7.92 26.64
C ASP A 536 12.14 8.99 26.79
N LYS A 537 11.82 10.07 27.51
CA LYS A 537 12.78 11.15 27.81
C LYS A 537 13.89 10.65 28.75
N ALA A 538 13.53 9.88 29.78
CA ALA A 538 14.48 9.29 30.70
C ALA A 538 15.45 8.32 29.99
N ARG A 539 14.93 7.46 29.11
CA ARG A 539 15.76 6.54 28.30
C ARG A 539 16.78 7.30 27.44
N LYS A 540 16.34 8.35 26.73
CA LYS A 540 17.24 9.16 25.87
C LYS A 540 18.37 9.79 26.67
N ASN A 541 18.06 10.34 27.84
CA ASN A 541 19.06 10.93 28.72
C ASN A 541 20.08 9.90 29.23
N LEU A 542 19.63 8.69 29.56
CA LEU A 542 20.51 7.62 30.02
C LEU A 542 21.41 7.10 28.89
N VAL A 543 20.86 6.91 27.68
CA VAL A 543 21.63 6.54 26.48
C VAL A 543 22.71 7.59 26.18
N ASN A 544 22.39 8.87 26.31
CA ASN A 544 23.35 9.95 26.05
C ASN A 544 24.49 10.04 27.08
N LYS A 545 24.31 9.50 28.30
CA LYS A 545 25.38 9.45 29.32
C LYS A 545 26.32 8.27 29.12
N LEU A 546 25.80 7.17 28.55
CA LEU A 546 26.53 5.91 28.37
C LEU A 546 27.30 5.86 27.03
N ASN A 547 26.92 6.72 26.08
CA ASN A 547 27.70 7.04 24.88
C ASN A 547 28.64 8.20 25.17
#